data_AF-Q9KEJ1-F1
#
_entry.id   AF-Q9KEJ1-F1
#
_cell.length_a   1.000
_cell.length_b   1.000
_cell.length_c   1.000
_cell.angle_alpha   90.00
_cell.angle_beta   90.00
_cell.angle_gamma   90.00
#
_symmetry.space_group_name_H-M   'P 1'
#
loop_
_entity.id
_entity.type
_entity.pdbx_description
1 polymer ?
#
loop_
_entity_poly.entity_id
_entity_poly.type
_entity_poly.pdbx_seq_one_letter_code
_entity_poly.pdbx_strand_id
1 'polypeptide(L)'
;MMDVNINPKRQVSQVGDMVSTENDHLYVIVKDEDERAFPYHLVCLRTFTVIQSYDELPTDDELEEDIGETISAVFSHHDANITLNER
;
A
#
# COMPACT_ATOMS: atom_id res chain seq x y z
N MET A 1 -15.29 33.18 7.61
CA MET A 1 -14.06 32.40 7.82
C MET A 1 -14.33 31.04 7.21
N MET A 2 -13.59 30.67 6.18
CA MET A 2 -13.81 29.44 5.42
C MET A 2 -12.80 28.42 5.94
N ASP A 3 -13.27 27.43 6.70
CA ASP A 3 -12.46 26.32 7.17
C ASP A 3 -12.47 25.22 6.11
N VAL A 4 -11.43 25.18 5.30
CA VAL A 4 -11.21 24.09 4.34
C VAL A 4 -10.47 22.98 5.08
N ASN A 5 -11.22 22.00 5.59
CA ASN A 5 -10.63 20.74 6.08
C ASN A 5 -10.39 19.84 4.87
N ILE A 6 -9.20 19.92 4.28
CA ILE A 6 -8.70 18.88 3.37
C ILE A 6 -8.30 17.71 4.27
N ASN A 7 -9.10 16.65 4.34
CA ASN A 7 -8.64 15.41 4.96
C ASN A 7 -7.49 14.87 4.09
N PRO A 8 -6.25 14.81 4.61
CA PRO A 8 -5.15 14.25 3.83
C PRO A 8 -5.47 12.78 3.53
N LYS A 9 -5.13 12.34 2.31
CA LYS A 9 -5.09 10.91 1.99
C LYS A 9 -4.26 10.22 3.08
N ARG A 10 -4.74 9.10 3.60
CA ARG A 10 -3.98 8.27 4.54
C ARG A 10 -2.68 7.85 3.85
N GLN A 11 -1.58 7.90 4.58
CA GLN A 11 -0.27 7.43 4.12
C GLN A 11 0.00 6.02 4.63
N VAL A 12 0.92 5.31 4.00
CA VAL A 12 1.42 4.06 4.53
C VAL A 12 2.11 4.31 5.87
N SER A 13 1.71 3.53 6.87
CA SER A 13 2.18 3.75 8.25
C SER A 13 2.39 2.44 9.03
N GLN A 14 1.91 1.31 8.51
CA GLN A 14 2.04 0.02 9.17
C GLN A 14 1.99 -1.15 8.18
N VAL A 15 2.46 -2.30 8.66
CA VAL A 15 2.28 -3.59 7.98
C VAL A 15 0.79 -3.91 7.86
N GLY A 16 0.41 -4.49 6.72
CA GLY A 16 -0.97 -4.77 6.38
C GLY A 16 -1.72 -3.55 5.85
N ASP A 17 -1.05 -2.42 5.63
CA ASP A 17 -1.64 -1.35 4.83
C ASP A 17 -1.78 -1.80 3.37
N MET A 18 -2.99 -1.60 2.84
CA MET A 18 -3.33 -1.86 1.45
C MET A 18 -3.31 -0.56 0.67
N VAL A 19 -2.68 -0.59 -0.49
CA VAL A 19 -2.49 0.56 -1.36
C VAL A 19 -3.26 0.33 -2.65
N SER A 20 -4.12 1.27 -3.04
CA SER A 20 -4.74 1.30 -4.35
C SER A 20 -4.13 2.41 -5.20
N THR A 21 -3.93 2.14 -6.49
CA THR A 21 -3.48 3.14 -7.46
C THR A 21 -4.66 3.77 -8.20
N GLU A 22 -4.39 4.79 -9.02
CA GLU A 22 -5.41 5.39 -9.91
C GLU A 22 -5.92 4.43 -11.00
N ASN A 23 -5.18 3.35 -11.32
CA ASN A 23 -5.60 2.34 -12.30
C ASN A 23 -6.26 1.09 -11.66
N ASP A 24 -6.79 1.22 -10.44
CA ASP A 24 -7.42 0.15 -9.68
C ASP A 24 -6.50 -1.06 -9.40
N HIS A 25 -5.17 -0.87 -9.45
CA HIS A 25 -4.23 -1.89 -8.99
C HIS A 25 -4.13 -1.87 -7.47
N LEU A 26 -4.00 -3.06 -6.87
CA LEU A 26 -3.98 -3.26 -5.44
C LEU A 26 -2.68 -3.89 -4.99
N TYR A 27 -2.12 -3.32 -3.93
CA TYR A 27 -0.87 -3.74 -3.32
C TYR A 27 -1.03 -3.82 -1.80
N VAL A 28 -0.13 -4.53 -1.15
CA VAL A 28 -0.06 -4.62 0.31
C VAL A 28 1.39 -4.60 0.77
N ILE A 29 1.62 -3.96 1.92
CA ILE A 29 2.90 -4.07 2.63
C ILE A 29 2.81 -5.22 3.62
N VAL A 30 3.63 -6.25 3.43
CA VAL A 30 3.75 -7.37 4.37
C VAL A 30 5.11 -7.35 5.04
N LYS A 31 5.21 -8.03 6.18
CA LYS A 31 6.47 -8.21 6.88
C LYS A 31 6.82 -9.69 6.94
N ASP A 32 8.01 -10.05 6.51
CA ASP A 32 8.64 -11.33 6.79
C ASP A 32 9.45 -11.19 8.09
N GLU A 33 9.06 -11.90 9.14
CA GLU A 33 9.71 -11.85 10.45
C GLU A 33 11.04 -12.63 10.49
N ASP A 34 11.27 -13.52 9.51
CA ASP A 34 12.50 -14.32 9.43
C ASP A 34 13.60 -13.61 8.62
N GLU A 35 13.23 -12.66 7.77
CA GLU A 35 14.17 -11.78 7.06
C GLU A 35 14.62 -10.61 7.94
N ARG A 36 15.92 -10.31 7.95
CA ARG A 36 16.51 -9.32 8.86
C ARG A 36 16.99 -8.07 8.16
N ALA A 37 17.44 -8.18 6.92
CA ALA A 37 17.99 -7.05 6.18
C ALA A 37 16.88 -6.26 5.48
N PHE A 38 15.89 -6.95 4.93
CA PHE A 38 14.79 -6.34 4.16
C PHE A 38 13.43 -6.97 4.50
N PRO A 39 12.94 -6.79 5.73
CA PRO A 39 11.76 -7.52 6.21
C PRO A 39 10.44 -7.04 5.59
N TYR A 40 10.39 -5.86 4.98
CA TYR A 40 9.14 -5.31 4.44
C TYR A 40 9.04 -5.56 2.94
N HIS A 41 7.93 -6.12 2.48
CA HIS A 41 7.72 -6.43 1.07
C HIS A 41 6.47 -5.75 0.53
N LEU A 42 6.63 -5.04 -0.59
CA LEU A 42 5.52 -4.57 -1.41
C LEU A 42 5.06 -5.71 -2.32
N VAL A 43 3.81 -6.15 -2.16
CA VAL A 43 3.25 -7.28 -2.91
C VAL A 43 2.10 -6.80 -3.78
N CYS A 44 2.13 -7.14 -5.07
CA CYS A 44 0.99 -6.95 -5.96
C CYS A 44 -0.06 -8.04 -5.74
N LEU A 45 -1.29 -7.65 -5.38
CA LEU A 45 -2.36 -8.59 -5.06
C LEU A 45 -3.00 -9.23 -6.31
N ARG A 46 -2.73 -8.70 -7.50
CA ARG A 46 -3.21 -9.27 -8.76
C ARG A 46 -2.35 -10.47 -9.20
N THR A 47 -1.05 -10.38 -9.04
CA THR A 47 -0.07 -11.37 -9.52
C THR A 47 0.55 -12.19 -8.39
N PHE A 48 0.35 -11.79 -7.13
CA PHE A 48 0.99 -12.37 -5.94
C PHE A 48 2.52 -12.37 -6.03
N THR A 49 3.08 -11.32 -6.60
CA THR A 49 4.52 -11.13 -6.77
C THR A 49 5.03 -10.03 -5.84
N VAL A 50 6.18 -10.27 -5.22
CA VAL A 50 6.95 -9.21 -4.55
C VAL A 50 7.50 -8.28 -5.62
N ILE A 51 7.19 -7.00 -5.51
CA ILE A 51 7.67 -5.94 -6.40
C ILE A 51 9.01 -5.42 -5.89
N GLN A 52 9.07 -5.11 -4.59
CA GLN A 52 10.25 -4.59 -3.92
C GLN A 52 10.31 -5.02 -2.46
N SER A 53 11.52 -5.06 -1.91
CA SER A 53 11.76 -5.27 -0.47
C SER A 53 12.54 -4.12 0.14
N TYR A 54 12.20 -3.76 1.37
CA TYR A 54 12.73 -2.59 2.08
C TYR A 54 13.26 -2.99 3.45
N ASP A 55 14.30 -2.30 3.90
CA ASP A 55 14.87 -2.41 5.24
C ASP A 55 13.97 -1.75 6.30
N GLU A 56 13.26 -0.69 5.93
CA GLU A 56 12.27 0.02 6.74
C GLU A 56 10.88 0.07 6.06
N LEU A 57 9.85 0.58 6.75
CA LEU A 57 8.54 0.77 6.13
C LEU A 57 8.67 1.83 5.02
N PRO A 58 8.23 1.54 3.77
CA PRO A 58 8.38 2.46 2.67
C PRO A 58 7.45 3.66 2.80
N THR A 59 7.89 4.78 2.24
CA THR A 59 7.09 6.00 2.07
C THR A 59 6.20 5.91 0.83
N ASP A 60 5.16 6.74 0.77
CA ASP A 60 4.28 6.81 -0.40
C ASP A 60 5.05 7.13 -1.68
N ASP A 61 6.06 8.01 -1.62
CA ASP A 61 6.87 8.41 -2.78
C ASP A 61 7.70 7.22 -3.33
N GLU A 62 8.31 6.42 -2.45
CA GLU A 62 9.04 5.21 -2.84
C GLU A 62 8.11 4.18 -3.46
N LEU A 63 6.91 4.02 -2.90
CA LEU A 63 5.89 3.13 -3.44
C LEU A 63 5.43 3.57 -4.84
N GLU A 64 5.17 4.86 -5.04
CA GLU A 64 4.80 5.38 -6.36
C GLU A 64 5.91 5.18 -7.40
N GLU A 65 7.18 5.35 -7.01
CA GLU A 65 8.34 5.10 -7.89
C GLU A 65 8.45 3.62 -8.28
N ASP A 66 8.37 2.70 -7.31
CA ASP A 66 8.51 1.27 -7.55
C ASP A 66 7.30 0.66 -8.29
N ILE A 67 6.09 1.16 -8.01
CA ILE A 67 4.87 0.76 -8.71
C ILE A 67 4.82 1.36 -10.12
N GLY A 68 5.32 2.58 -10.29
CA GLY A 68 5.19 3.37 -11.51
C GLY A 68 3.80 4.00 -11.70
N GLU A 69 3.01 4.10 -10.64
CA GLU A 69 1.65 4.67 -10.65
C GLU A 69 1.37 5.48 -9.38
N THR A 70 0.53 6.50 -9.50
CA THR A 70 0.11 7.33 -8.37
C THR A 70 -0.86 6.58 -7.44
N ILE A 71 -0.67 6.75 -6.14
CA ILE A 71 -1.52 6.18 -5.08
C ILE A 71 -2.82 6.98 -5.00
N SER A 72 -3.93 6.28 -5.22
CA SER A 72 -5.28 6.85 -5.08
C SER A 72 -5.73 6.84 -3.62
N ALA A 73 -5.46 5.76 -2.88
CA ALA A 73 -5.80 5.62 -1.46
C ALA A 73 -4.96 4.55 -0.74
N VAL A 74 -4.86 4.71 0.59
CA VAL A 74 -4.28 3.72 1.50
C VAL A 74 -5.33 3.31 2.54
N PHE A 75 -5.58 2.00 2.67
CA PHE A 75 -6.56 1.41 3.57
C PHE A 75 -5.86 0.55 4.62
N SER A 76 -6.37 0.55 5.86
CA SER A 76 -5.85 -0.38 6.88
C SER A 76 -6.55 -1.71 6.68
N HIS A 77 -5.81 -2.83 6.73
CA HIS A 77 -6.44 -4.16 6.71
C HIS A 77 -7.49 -4.37 7.82
N HIS A 78 -7.43 -3.61 8.92
CA HIS A 78 -8.45 -3.68 9.98
C HIS A 78 -9.79 -3.07 9.58
N ASP A 79 -9.78 -2.07 8.70
CA ASP A 79 -10.97 -1.33 8.27
C ASP A 79 -11.36 -1.64 6.80
N ALA A 80 -10.59 -2.50 6.12
CA ALA A 80 -10.79 -2.86 4.73
C ALA A 80 -11.58 -4.16 4.58
N ASN A 81 -12.64 -4.15 3.77
CA ASN A 81 -13.33 -5.34 3.31
C ASN A 81 -13.16 -5.46 1.79
N ILE A 82 -12.45 -6.50 1.33
CA ILE A 82 -12.31 -6.81 -0.10
C ILE A 82 -13.51 -7.66 -0.52
N THR A 83 -14.41 -7.09 -1.32
CA THR A 83 -15.49 -7.83 -1.97
C THR A 83 -15.12 -8.13 -3.41
N LEU A 84 -14.88 -9.41 -3.73
CA LEU A 84 -14.67 -9.87 -5.11
C LEU A 84 -16.02 -10.13 -5.78
N ASN A 85 -16.38 -9.31 -6.77
CA ASN A 85 -17.58 -9.54 -7.58
C ASN A 85 -17.18 -10.36 -8.80
N GLU A 86 -17.57 -11.64 -8.85
CA GLU A 86 -17.44 -12.46 -10.05
C GLU A 86 -18.40 -11.94 -11.13
N ARG A 87 -17.90 -11.76 -12.36
CA ARG A 87 -18.71 -11.51 -13.57
C ARG A 87 -18.76 -12.76 -14.43
#